data_AF-A0A450WYI2-F1
#
_entry.id   AF-A0A450WYI2-F1
#
_cell.length_a   1.000
_cell.length_b   1.000
_cell.length_c   1.000
_cell.angle_alpha   90.00
_cell.angle_beta   90.00
_cell.angle_gamma   90.00
#
_symmetry.space_group_name_H-M   'P 1'
#
loop_
_entity.id
_entity.type
_entity.pdbx_description
1 polymer ?
#
loop_
_entity_poly.entity_id
_entity_poly.type
_entity_poly.pdbx_seq_one_letter_code
_entity_poly.pdbx_strand_id
1 'polypeptide(L)' 'MPKITNLIAGNLRDYNLEYRVHATRRMFERNIHENDVERILREGEVIERYDEDFPLPSVLINGCAAGGRPL' A
#
# COMPACT_ATOMS: atom_id res chain seq x y z
N MET A 1 0.69 8.12 -12.87
CA MET A 1 0.62 6.64 -13.02
C MET A 1 -0.70 6.12 -12.42
N PRO A 2 -1.12 4.85 -12.60
CA PRO A 2 -2.38 4.39 -12.01
C PRO A 2 -2.33 4.43 -10.48
N LYS A 3 -3.44 4.81 -9.85
CA LYS A 3 -3.62 4.73 -8.39
C LYS A 3 -4.36 3.44 -8.03
N ILE A 4 -4.14 2.92 -6.82
CA ILE A 4 -4.89 1.76 -6.33
C ILE A 4 -6.40 2.01 -6.30
N THR A 5 -6.83 3.26 -6.09
CA THR A 5 -8.24 3.68 -6.16
C THR A 5 -8.89 3.43 -7.52
N ASN A 6 -8.10 3.28 -8.58
CA ASN A 6 -8.59 2.97 -9.92
C ASN A 6 -8.71 1.45 -10.16
N LEU A 7 -8.18 0.62 -9.26
CA LEU A 7 -8.10 -0.84 -9.38
C LEU A 7 -9.10 -1.57 -8.47
N ILE A 8 -9.63 -0.89 -7.45
CA ILE A 8 -10.62 -1.44 -6.52
C ILE A 8 -12.04 -0.96 -6.86
N ALA A 9 -13.05 -1.74 -6.49
CA ALA A 9 -14.43 -1.35 -6.60
C ALA A 9 -14.85 -0.54 -5.35
N GLY A 10 -15.34 0.68 -5.52
CA GLY A 10 -15.74 1.54 -4.40
C GLY A 10 -14.58 2.36 -3.82
N ASN A 11 -14.73 2.80 -2.57
CA ASN A 11 -13.76 3.67 -1.90
C ASN A 11 -12.85 2.85 -0.99
N LEU A 12 -11.61 3.32 -0.75
CA LEU A 12 -10.68 2.69 0.19
C LEU A 12 -11.26 2.49 1.60
N ARG A 13 -12.17 3.36 2.02
CA ARG A 13 -12.85 3.29 3.34
C ARG A 13 -13.84 2.15 3.47
N ASP A 14 -14.24 1.55 2.35
CA ASP A 14 -15.17 0.42 2.32
C ASP A 14 -14.45 -0.91 2.65
N TYR A 15 -13.12 -0.87 2.80
CA TYR A 15 -12.26 -2.02 3.04
C TYR A 15 -11.59 -1.94 4.42
N ASN A 16 -11.39 -3.12 5.01
CA ASN A 16 -10.53 -3.28 6.18
C ASN A 16 -9.09 -3.52 5.74
N LEU A 17 -8.14 -2.86 6.41
CA LEU A 17 -6.71 -3.06 6.15
C LEU A 17 -6.16 -4.15 7.06
N GLU A 18 -5.65 -5.23 6.47
CA GLU A 18 -5.05 -6.34 7.19
C GLU A 18 -3.54 -6.42 6.97
N TYR A 19 -2.78 -6.52 8.06
CA TYR A 19 -1.33 -6.66 8.01
C TYR A 19 -0.90 -8.07 8.40
N ARG A 20 -0.09 -8.70 7.55
CA ARG A 20 0.57 -9.97 7.88
C ARG A 20 1.70 -9.73 8.88
N VAL A 21 2.00 -10.73 9.72
CA VAL A 21 3.08 -10.66 10.73
C VAL A 21 4.43 -10.26 10.14
N HIS A 22 4.75 -10.73 8.93
CA HIS A 22 5.99 -10.32 8.25
C HIS A 22 5.98 -8.82 7.92
N ALA A 23 4.85 -8.31 7.41
CA ALA A 23 4.72 -6.90 7.05
C ALA A 23 4.84 -6.00 8.29
N THR A 24 4.15 -6.33 9.39
CA THR A 24 4.23 -5.55 10.64
C THR A 24 5.65 -5.53 11.22
N ARG A 25 6.39 -6.64 11.14
CA ARG A 25 7.80 -6.68 11.56
C ARG A 25 8.67 -5.74 10.72
N ARG A 26 8.50 -5.75 9.39
CA ARG A 26 9.24 -4.84 8.47
C ARG A 26 8.86 -3.39 8.67
N MET A 27 7.59 -3.11 8.94
CA MET A 27 7.11 -1.77 9.26
C MET A 27 7.82 -1.24 10.53
N PHE A 28 7.90 -2.05 11.59
CA PHE A 28 8.60 -1.67 12.81
C PHE A 28 10.10 -1.42 12.57
N GLU A 29 10.79 -2.35 11.90
CA GLU A 29 12.23 -2.22 11.57
C GLU A 29 12.55 -0.96 10.75
N ARG A 30 11.61 -0.48 9.94
CA ARG A 30 11.77 0.67 9.04
C ARG A 30 11.05 1.93 9.52
N ASN A 31 10.53 1.92 10.74
CA ASN A 31 9.74 3.01 11.31
C ASN A 31 8.60 3.48 10.38
N ILE A 32 7.82 2.53 9.85
CA ILE A 32 6.65 2.79 8.99
C ILE A 32 5.41 2.66 9.86
N HIS A 33 4.60 3.72 9.91
CA HIS A 33 3.36 3.73 10.70
C HIS A 33 2.15 3.45 9.80
N GLU A 34 1.02 3.05 10.39
CA GLU A 34 -0.23 2.81 9.66
C GLU A 34 -0.68 4.04 8.86
N ASN A 35 -0.53 5.24 9.42
CA ASN A 35 -0.82 6.50 8.72
C ASN A 35 0.04 6.71 7.46
N ASP A 36 1.27 6.18 7.43
CA ASP A 36 2.10 6.23 6.22
C ASP A 36 1.51 5.31 5.14
N VAL A 37 1.04 4.12 5.53
CA VAL A 37 0.40 3.15 4.62
C VAL A 37 -0.90 3.71 4.07
N GLU A 38 -1.77 4.27 4.91
CA GLU A 38 -3.02 4.90 4.47
C GLU A 38 -2.77 6.06 3.49
N ARG A 39 -1.72 6.87 3.75
CA ARG A 39 -1.30 7.94 2.85
C ARG A 39 -0.86 7.37 1.50
N ILE A 40 -0.03 6.32 1.48
CA ILE A 40 0.43 5.68 0.24
C ILE A 40 -0.75 5.08 -0.53
N LEU A 41 -1.70 4.43 0.14
CA LEU A 41 -2.90 3.91 -0.52
C LEU A 41 -3.74 5.02 -1.18
N ARG A 42 -3.79 6.22 -0.60
CA ARG A 42 -4.55 7.35 -1.16
C ARG A 42 -3.80 8.13 -2.24
N GLU A 43 -2.51 8.36 -2.03
CA GLU A 43 -1.72 9.34 -2.77
C GLU A 43 -0.63 8.72 -3.64
N GLY A 44 -0.19 7.51 -3.30
CA GLY A 44 0.88 6.79 -3.98
C GLY A 44 0.52 6.34 -5.39
N GLU A 45 1.56 5.96 -6.11
CA GLU A 45 1.47 5.52 -7.50
C GLU A 45 1.78 4.04 -7.62
N VAL A 46 0.91 3.29 -8.30
CA VAL A 46 1.19 1.90 -8.67
C VAL A 46 2.26 1.92 -9.75
N ILE A 47 3.42 1.33 -9.46
CA ILE A 47 4.56 1.25 -10.37
C ILE A 47 4.72 -0.14 -10.99
N GLU A 48 4.12 -1.17 -10.40
CA GLU A 48 4.12 -2.53 -10.93
C GLU A 48 2.86 -3.29 -10.53
N ARG A 49 2.43 -4.23 -11.37
CA ARG A 49 1.26 -5.09 -11.15
C ARG A 49 1.66 -6.54 -11.36
N TYR A 50 1.21 -7.39 -10.45
CA TYR A 50 1.40 -8.84 -10.50
C TYR A 50 0.03 -9.50 -10.50
N ASP A 51 -0.66 -9.39 -11.64
CA ASP A 51 -2.05 -9.87 -11.78
C ASP A 51 -2.14 -11.41 -11.69
N GLU A 52 -1.02 -12.12 -11.89
CA GLU A 52 -0.94 -13.58 -11.86
C GLU A 52 -0.42 -14.14 -10.51
N ASP A 53 -0.17 -13.28 -9.51
CA ASP A 53 0.30 -13.72 -8.20
C ASP A 53 -0.71 -14.65 -7.50
N PHE A 54 -0.16 -15.61 -6.75
CA PHE A 54 -0.93 -16.56 -5.93
C PHE A 54 -0.64 -16.32 -4.44
N PRO A 55 -1.67 -16.29 -3.56
CA PRO A 55 -3.07 -16.65 -3.80
C PRO A 55 -3.97 -15.52 -4.33
N LEU A 56 -3.48 -14.28 -4.38
CA LEU A 56 -4.23 -13.11 -4.81
C LEU A 56 -3.32 -12.22 -5.66
N PRO A 57 -3.87 -11.50 -6.66
CA PRO A 57 -3.11 -10.52 -7.42
C PRO A 57 -2.59 -9.42 -6.50
N SER A 58 -1.44 -8.85 -6.86
CA SER A 58 -0.77 -7.84 -6.04
C SER A 58 -0.27 -6.64 -6.87
N VAL A 59 0.08 -5.56 -6.18
CA VAL A 59 0.66 -4.36 -6.79
C VAL A 59 1.80 -3.82 -5.95
N LEU A 60 2.77 -3.17 -6.60
CA LEU A 60 3.80 -2.37 -5.94
C LEU A 60 3.42 -0.89 -6.03
N ILE A 61 3.35 -0.22 -4.89
CA ILE A 61 3.00 1.20 -4.78
C ILE A 61 4.20 1.97 -4.26
N ASN A 62 4.60 3.02 -4.97
CA ASN A 62 5.65 3.95 -4.56
C ASN A 62 5.03 5.23 -3.99
N GLY A 63 5.60 5.74 -2.90
CA GLY A 63 5.15 6.99 -2.29
C GLY A 63 6.11 7.57 -1.28
N CYS A 64 5.58 8.46 -0.43
CA CYS A 64 6.35 9.06 0.66
C CYS A 64 5.53 9.07 1.95
N ALA A 65 6.21 8.83 3.07
CA ALA A 65 5.73 9.08 4.42
C ALA A 65 5.34 10.57 4.60
N ALA A 66 4.63 10.88 5.69
CA ALA A 66 4.23 12.27 6.00
C ALA A 66 5.41 13.27 6.03
N GLY A 67 6.61 12.80 6.40
CA GLY A 67 7.84 13.61 6.41
C GLY A 67 8.62 13.66 5.10
N GLY A 68 8.06 13.18 3.98
CA GLY A 68 8.73 13.18 2.67
C GLY A 68 9.76 12.06 2.49
N ARG A 69 9.93 11.18 3.50
CA ARG A 69 10.77 9.99 3.39
C ARG A 69 10.16 9.02 2.37
N PRO A 70 10.94 8.56 1.36
CA PRO A 70 10.47 7.59 0.38
C PRO A 70 10.05 6.27 1.03
N LEU A 71 8.97 5.69 0.52
CA LEU A 71 8.41 4.40 0.94
C LEU A 71 8.00 3.57 -0.27
#